data_AF-A0A820XB31-F1
#
_entry.id   AF-A0A820XB31-F1
#
_cell.length_a   1.000
_cell.length_b   1.000
_cell.length_c   1.000
_cell.angle_alpha   90.00
_cell.angle_beta   90.00
_cell.angle_gamma   90.00
#
_symmetry.space_group_name_H-M   'P 1'
#
loop_
_entity.id
_entity.type
_entity.pdbx_description
1 polymer ?
#
loop_
_entity_poly.entity_id
_entity_poly.type
_entity_poly.pdbx_seq_one_letter_code
_entity_poly.pdbx_strand_id
1 'polypeptide(L)'
;MSTLYGHGDLEAEETETIDSDEEDQQRSSRDPNKLPFSIIWRDDLKNDDIKIPCSSLLIALGATASAFAFTHVLCNYDLELIGYGTDEKISDDGNTETKSFDQIKAQHYSTQSVDRIYRLPSSSFVLIQLNSSIKSDRIWPLSEQILNKFNFSNLTNSNPIYVIQSRLSMDYVTIAGEFESKANLFIRYIKSSLVPIDDKITQTIKPIEPPNAIRGLSAALFTKLHQANIPVIVLVVYQRHSSVNADALKLLQRILDRTSPTLKQYVLSTEKTNKQLIRLASIQASNMYS
;
A
#
# COMPACT_ATOMS: atom_id res chain seq x y z
N MET A 1 -14.01 -76.16 9.48
CA MET A 1 -14.07 -76.61 10.89
C MET A 1 -13.77 -75.38 11.73
N SER A 2 -14.76 -74.54 12.03
CA SER A 2 -15.78 -74.65 13.11
C SER A 2 -15.28 -73.92 14.37
N THR A 3 -15.71 -72.67 14.59
CA THR A 3 -16.85 -72.23 15.46
C THR A 3 -16.36 -71.92 16.90
N LEU A 4 -16.75 -70.91 17.68
CA LEU A 4 -17.81 -69.90 17.61
C LEU A 4 -17.69 -68.92 18.81
N TYR A 5 -18.30 -67.74 18.65
CA TYR A 5 -18.94 -66.83 19.62
C TYR A 5 -18.19 -66.08 20.73
N GLY A 6 -18.31 -64.75 20.63
CA GLY A 6 -18.64 -63.85 21.74
C GLY A 6 -19.45 -62.67 21.19
N HIS A 7 -20.79 -62.77 21.28
CA HIS A 7 -21.73 -61.69 21.00
C HIS A 7 -21.72 -60.64 22.12
N GLY A 8 -21.85 -59.38 21.72
CA GLY A 8 -22.21 -58.25 22.57
C GLY A 8 -22.74 -57.15 21.66
N ASP A 9 -23.99 -57.31 21.22
CA ASP A 9 -24.82 -56.24 20.65
C ASP A 9 -25.31 -55.30 21.76
N LEU A 10 -25.79 -54.12 21.34
CA LEU A 10 -26.52 -53.08 22.10
C LEU A 10 -25.57 -52.03 22.75
N GLU A 11 -25.66 -50.73 22.50
CA GLU A 11 -26.77 -49.89 22.05
C GLU A 11 -26.21 -48.64 21.35
N ALA A 12 -26.88 -48.24 20.27
CA ALA A 12 -26.78 -46.90 19.72
C ALA A 12 -27.61 -45.97 20.62
N GLU A 13 -26.97 -45.02 21.30
CA GLU A 13 -27.65 -43.85 21.83
C GLU A 13 -27.50 -42.71 20.82
N GLU A 14 -28.62 -42.46 20.13
CA GLU A 14 -28.93 -41.18 19.51
C GLU A 14 -29.10 -40.08 20.57
N THR A 15 -29.02 -38.85 20.09
CA THR A 15 -29.50 -37.60 20.69
C THR A 15 -28.57 -36.91 21.69
N GLU A 16 -27.76 -35.99 21.17
CA GLU A 16 -27.95 -34.58 21.50
C GLU A 16 -27.56 -33.74 20.27
N THR A 17 -28.58 -33.29 19.54
CA THR A 17 -28.51 -32.13 18.66
C THR A 17 -28.10 -30.95 19.52
N ILE A 18 -26.81 -30.61 19.52
CA ILE A 18 -26.33 -29.34 20.05
C ILE A 18 -26.75 -28.27 19.05
N ASP A 19 -27.98 -27.79 19.20
CA ASP A 19 -28.38 -26.46 18.76
C ASP A 19 -27.56 -25.46 19.59
N SER A 20 -26.36 -25.14 19.10
CA SER A 20 -25.61 -23.95 19.51
C SER A 20 -25.68 -22.91 18.39
N ASP A 21 -26.91 -22.55 18.02
CA ASP A 21 -27.25 -21.58 16.97
C ASP A 21 -27.49 -20.16 17.53
N GLU A 22 -26.96 -19.83 18.72
CA GLU A 22 -27.22 -18.54 19.39
C GLU A 22 -25.98 -17.78 19.92
N GLU A 23 -24.74 -18.17 19.58
CA GLU A 23 -23.54 -17.35 19.92
C GLU A 23 -22.81 -16.71 18.73
N ASP A 24 -23.23 -16.97 17.48
CA ASP A 24 -22.60 -16.41 16.27
C ASP A 24 -23.30 -15.15 15.70
N GLN A 25 -24.36 -14.65 16.32
CA GLN A 25 -25.08 -13.46 15.85
C GLN A 25 -24.65 -12.13 16.53
N GLN A 26 -23.72 -12.14 17.48
CA GLN A 26 -23.28 -10.95 18.22
C GLN A 26 -21.93 -10.34 17.79
N ARG A 27 -21.48 -10.55 16.54
CA ARG A 27 -20.33 -9.83 15.96
C ARG A 27 -20.67 -8.93 14.77
N SER A 28 -21.90 -8.44 14.69
CA SER A 28 -22.32 -7.49 13.65
C SER A 28 -23.12 -6.29 14.16
N SER A 29 -22.73 -5.70 15.30
CA SER A 29 -23.04 -4.28 15.53
C SER A 29 -21.89 -3.46 14.93
N ARG A 30 -21.97 -3.17 13.63
CA ARG A 30 -21.20 -2.07 13.03
C ARG A 30 -21.61 -0.81 13.79
N ASP A 31 -20.74 -0.36 14.69
CA ASP A 31 -20.90 0.89 15.41
C ASP A 31 -21.13 2.02 14.37
N PRO A 32 -22.34 2.59 14.27
CA PRO A 32 -22.69 3.54 13.23
C PRO A 32 -21.90 4.86 13.36
N ASN A 33 -21.22 5.05 14.50
CA ASN A 33 -20.38 6.22 14.77
C ASN A 33 -18.92 6.06 14.34
N LYS A 34 -18.50 4.91 13.80
CA LYS A 34 -17.17 4.75 13.22
C LYS A 34 -17.19 5.13 11.76
N LEU A 35 -17.16 6.44 11.49
CA LEU A 35 -17.05 6.94 10.12
C LEU A 35 -15.82 6.34 9.43
N PRO A 36 -15.97 5.85 8.19
CA PRO A 36 -14.89 5.20 7.46
C PRO A 36 -13.79 6.21 7.13
N PHE A 37 -12.57 5.71 6.97
CA PHE A 37 -11.58 6.45 6.19
C PHE A 37 -12.17 6.59 4.77
N SER A 38 -12.38 7.82 4.31
CA SER A 38 -13.03 8.11 3.04
C SER A 38 -12.08 8.80 2.09
N ILE A 39 -12.28 8.55 0.79
CA ILE A 39 -11.62 9.31 -0.26
C ILE A 39 -12.62 10.36 -0.76
N ILE A 40 -12.24 11.63 -0.62
CA ILE A 40 -12.98 12.74 -1.20
C ILE A 40 -12.40 13.01 -2.58
N TRP A 41 -13.21 12.71 -3.59
CA TRP A 41 -12.90 12.94 -5.00
C TRP A 41 -13.19 14.39 -5.41
N ARG A 42 -12.49 14.85 -6.45
CA ARG A 42 -12.82 16.09 -7.16
C ARG A 42 -14.26 16.04 -7.67
N ASP A 43 -14.93 17.18 -7.79
CA ASP A 43 -16.38 17.25 -8.03
C ASP A 43 -16.86 16.49 -9.29
N ASP A 44 -16.13 16.60 -10.40
CA ASP A 44 -16.39 15.88 -11.66
C ASP A 44 -16.12 14.36 -11.56
N LEU A 45 -15.48 13.90 -10.49
CA LEU A 45 -15.15 12.51 -10.23
C LEU A 45 -15.95 11.94 -9.04
N LYS A 46 -16.91 12.67 -8.46
CA LYS A 46 -17.72 12.17 -7.35
C LYS A 46 -18.69 11.06 -7.74
N ASN A 47 -19.10 10.99 -9.01
CA ASN A 47 -19.98 9.91 -9.49
C ASN A 47 -19.17 8.60 -9.60
N ASP A 48 -19.63 7.53 -8.94
CA ASP A 48 -18.98 6.21 -8.90
C ASP A 48 -18.97 5.48 -10.25
N ASP A 49 -19.88 5.83 -11.15
CA ASP A 49 -19.92 5.31 -12.53
C ASP A 49 -18.76 5.85 -13.36
N ILE A 50 -18.21 7.01 -12.99
CA ILE A 50 -17.06 7.60 -13.67
C ILE A 50 -15.79 6.86 -13.22
N LYS A 51 -15.24 6.07 -14.14
CA LYS A 51 -13.95 5.38 -13.97
C LYS A 51 -12.81 6.21 -14.57
N ILE A 52 -11.72 6.33 -13.81
CA ILE A 52 -10.52 7.04 -14.23
C ILE A 52 -9.64 6.10 -15.04
N PRO A 53 -9.31 6.40 -16.31
CA PRO A 53 -8.37 5.59 -17.08
C PRO A 53 -7.02 5.52 -16.39
N CYS A 54 -6.49 4.32 -16.19
CA CYS A 54 -5.22 4.09 -15.51
C CYS A 54 -4.35 3.13 -16.34
N SER A 55 -3.34 3.68 -17.01
CA SER A 55 -2.35 2.91 -17.77
C SER A 55 -1.11 2.58 -16.95
N SER A 56 -0.87 3.28 -15.84
CA SER A 56 0.28 3.07 -14.97
C SER A 56 -0.08 3.60 -13.58
N LEU A 57 0.16 2.79 -12.55
CA LEU A 57 -0.19 3.15 -11.18
C LEU A 57 1.00 2.94 -10.25
N LEU A 58 1.31 3.98 -9.50
CA LEU A 58 2.24 3.95 -8.38
C LEU A 58 1.49 4.28 -7.08
N ILE A 59 1.54 3.37 -6.11
CA ILE A 59 0.96 3.56 -4.78
C ILE A 59 2.11 3.66 -3.77
N ALA A 60 2.29 4.82 -3.15
CA ALA A 60 3.30 5.09 -2.14
C ALA A 60 2.67 5.08 -0.74
N LEU A 61 3.08 4.11 0.09
CA LEU A 61 2.55 3.87 1.43
C LEU A 61 3.61 4.14 2.51
N GLY A 62 3.31 5.08 3.41
CA GLY A 62 4.18 5.52 4.50
C GLY A 62 5.21 6.57 4.10
N ALA A 63 6.00 7.02 5.08
CA ALA A 63 6.81 8.23 4.98
C ALA A 63 7.88 8.17 3.89
N THR A 64 8.67 7.09 3.82
CA THR A 64 9.76 6.97 2.84
C THR A 64 9.23 6.81 1.41
N ALA A 65 8.19 6.01 1.21
CA ALA A 65 7.54 5.86 -0.09
C ALA A 65 6.90 7.18 -0.55
N SER A 66 6.25 7.90 0.37
CA SER A 66 5.65 9.21 0.10
C SER A 66 6.72 10.25 -0.26
N ALA A 67 7.82 10.28 0.50
CA ALA A 67 8.94 11.17 0.21
C ALA A 67 9.61 10.82 -1.13
N PHE A 68 9.70 9.53 -1.47
CA PHE A 68 10.17 9.08 -2.77
C PHE A 68 9.28 9.60 -3.90
N ALA A 69 7.96 9.40 -3.80
CA ALA A 69 7.01 9.89 -4.79
C ALA A 69 7.07 11.42 -4.93
N PHE A 70 7.17 12.14 -3.81
CA PHE A 70 7.34 13.58 -3.83
C PHE A 70 8.62 14.01 -4.58
N THR A 71 9.75 13.39 -4.22
CA THR A 71 11.08 13.79 -4.69
C THR A 71 11.28 13.44 -6.17
N HIS A 72 10.85 12.27 -6.60
CA HIS A 72 11.13 11.75 -7.95
C HIS A 72 9.98 11.95 -8.95
N VAL A 73 8.75 12.13 -8.49
CA VAL A 73 7.57 12.31 -9.36
C VAL A 73 7.04 13.73 -9.23
N LEU A 74 6.51 14.12 -8.06
CA LEU A 74 5.79 15.40 -7.90
C LEU A 74 6.67 16.64 -8.11
N CYS A 75 7.97 16.58 -7.82
CA CYS A 75 8.88 17.70 -8.10
C CYS A 75 9.15 17.93 -9.61
N ASN A 76 8.88 16.92 -10.43
CA ASN A 76 9.28 16.88 -11.84
C ASN A 76 8.09 17.05 -12.80
N TYR A 77 6.88 16.81 -12.33
CA TYR A 77 5.66 16.87 -13.14
C TYR A 77 4.60 17.70 -12.45
N ASP A 78 3.79 18.39 -13.24
CA ASP A 78 2.60 19.07 -12.75
C ASP A 78 1.43 18.08 -12.72
N LEU A 79 1.35 17.30 -11.64
CA LEU A 79 0.24 16.36 -11.47
C LEU A 79 -0.98 17.09 -10.92
N GLU A 80 -2.13 16.72 -11.46
CA GLU A 80 -3.41 17.21 -11.01
C GLU A 80 -3.89 16.41 -9.80
N LEU A 81 -4.28 17.10 -8.72
CA LEU A 81 -4.97 16.47 -7.60
C LEU A 81 -6.38 16.05 -8.04
N ILE A 82 -6.71 14.78 -7.86
CA ILE A 82 -8.01 14.18 -8.24
C ILE A 82 -8.79 13.63 -7.04
N GLY A 83 -8.11 13.39 -5.92
CA GLY A 83 -8.73 12.91 -4.70
C GLY A 83 -7.80 13.07 -3.49
N TYR A 84 -8.36 13.01 -2.29
CA TYR A 84 -7.58 12.96 -1.06
C TYR A 84 -8.28 12.09 -0.02
N GLY A 85 -7.49 11.45 0.84
CA GLY A 85 -7.98 10.61 1.93
C GLY A 85 -8.16 11.41 3.21
N THR A 86 -9.22 11.11 3.96
CA THR A 86 -9.48 11.73 5.25
C THR A 86 -10.12 10.72 6.21
N ASP A 87 -9.74 10.82 7.48
CA ASP A 87 -10.57 10.30 8.55
C ASP A 87 -11.64 11.35 8.82
N GLU A 88 -12.88 11.10 8.39
CA GLU A 88 -14.00 11.96 8.75
C GLU A 88 -14.11 12.01 10.28
N LYS A 89 -13.90 13.20 10.82
CA LYS A 89 -14.13 13.51 12.24
C LYS A 89 -15.45 14.25 12.35
N ILE A 90 -16.33 13.75 13.19
CA ILE A 90 -17.51 14.50 13.64
C ILE A 90 -17.02 15.40 14.77
N SER A 91 -17.17 16.70 14.65
CA SER A 91 -16.95 17.65 15.75
C SER A 91 -18.06 17.54 16.79
N ASP A 92 -17.81 18.07 17.98
CA ASP A 92 -18.75 18.00 19.13
C ASP A 92 -20.13 18.66 18.85
N ASP A 93 -20.22 19.49 17.80
CA ASP A 93 -21.45 20.13 17.31
C ASP A 93 -22.21 19.30 16.26
N GLY A 94 -21.74 18.09 15.94
CA GLY A 94 -22.33 17.19 14.95
C GLY A 94 -21.95 17.48 13.49
N ASN A 95 -21.05 18.44 13.23
CA ASN A 95 -20.56 18.73 11.88
C ASN A 95 -19.37 17.83 11.51
N THR A 96 -19.20 17.54 10.22
CA THR A 96 -18.00 16.81 9.76
C THR A 96 -16.86 17.80 9.49
N GLU A 97 -15.75 17.68 10.21
CA GLU A 97 -14.53 18.48 9.99
C GLU A 97 -13.72 17.95 8.79
N THR A 98 -14.32 17.99 7.60
CA THR A 98 -13.60 17.72 6.35
C THR A 98 -13.14 19.01 5.71
N LYS A 99 -11.83 19.13 5.45
CA LYS A 99 -11.28 20.26 4.68
C LYS A 99 -11.90 20.29 3.29
N SER A 100 -12.09 21.47 2.69
CA SER A 100 -12.58 21.49 1.30
C SER A 100 -11.50 20.96 0.33
N PHE A 101 -11.91 20.44 -0.82
CA PHE A 101 -10.98 20.00 -1.85
C PHE A 101 -10.03 21.13 -2.29
N ASP A 102 -10.55 22.36 -2.44
CA ASP A 102 -9.76 23.54 -2.80
C ASP A 102 -8.72 23.91 -1.74
N GLN A 103 -9.04 23.73 -0.46
CA GLN A 103 -8.07 23.93 0.63
C GLN A 103 -6.91 22.92 0.54
N ILE A 104 -7.21 21.65 0.22
CA ILE A 104 -6.17 20.63 0.04
C ILE A 104 -5.34 20.90 -1.22
N LYS A 105 -6.00 21.30 -2.31
CA LYS A 105 -5.35 21.66 -3.58
C LYS A 105 -4.40 22.85 -3.42
N ALA A 106 -4.83 23.90 -2.71
CA ALA A 106 -4.02 25.09 -2.44
C ALA A 106 -2.77 24.80 -1.61
N GLN A 107 -2.78 23.72 -0.80
CA GLN A 107 -1.61 23.23 -0.05
C GLN A 107 -0.66 22.43 -0.97
N HIS A 108 -0.32 23.01 -2.13
CA HIS A 108 0.56 22.43 -3.13
C HIS A 108 1.77 21.77 -2.45
N TYR A 109 1.86 20.45 -2.61
CA TYR A 109 2.99 19.65 -2.18
C TYR A 109 3.44 19.84 -0.71
N SER A 110 2.50 20.12 0.18
CA SER A 110 2.74 20.11 1.62
C SER A 110 3.15 18.70 2.09
N THR A 111 4.21 18.61 2.91
CA THR A 111 4.61 17.39 3.62
C THR A 111 3.66 17.03 4.78
N GLN A 112 2.59 17.81 4.97
CA GLN A 112 1.55 17.50 5.95
C GLN A 112 0.89 16.16 5.62
N SER A 113 0.40 15.51 6.68
CA SER A 113 -0.14 14.15 6.77
C SER A 113 -1.42 13.89 5.98
N VAL A 114 -1.66 14.59 4.88
CA VAL A 114 -2.85 14.39 4.04
C VAL A 114 -2.52 13.38 2.95
N ASP A 115 -3.34 12.36 2.89
CA ASP A 115 -3.32 11.33 1.86
C ASP A 115 -3.86 11.90 0.55
N ARG A 116 -3.15 11.70 -0.56
CA ARG A 116 -3.47 12.39 -1.83
C ARG A 116 -3.41 11.45 -3.02
N ILE A 117 -4.27 11.71 -3.98
CA ILE A 117 -4.39 10.97 -5.23
C ILE A 117 -4.24 11.95 -6.37
N TYR A 118 -3.28 11.66 -7.23
CA TYR A 118 -2.83 12.51 -8.30
C TYR A 118 -2.94 11.79 -9.64
N ARG A 119 -3.20 12.56 -10.71
CA ARG A 119 -3.18 12.10 -12.09
C ARG A 119 -2.29 13.02 -12.91
N LEU A 120 -1.52 12.46 -13.84
CA LEU A 120 -0.79 13.24 -14.83
C LEU A 120 -1.68 13.46 -16.06
N PRO A 121 -2.16 14.68 -16.38
CA PRO A 121 -3.15 14.88 -17.45
C PRO A 121 -2.67 14.46 -18.85
N SER A 122 -1.36 14.57 -19.12
CA SER A 122 -0.74 14.17 -20.38
C SER A 122 -0.65 12.66 -20.58
N SER A 123 -1.03 11.86 -19.58
CA SER A 123 -1.05 10.40 -19.66
C SER A 123 -2.18 9.80 -18.82
N SER A 124 -2.23 8.47 -18.72
CA SER A 124 -3.12 7.80 -17.76
C SER A 124 -2.32 7.28 -16.55
N PHE A 125 -1.23 7.96 -16.20
CA PHE A 125 -0.46 7.69 -14.98
C PHE A 125 -1.18 8.27 -13.76
N VAL A 126 -1.28 7.45 -12.72
CA VAL A 126 -1.87 7.80 -11.43
C VAL A 126 -0.84 7.55 -10.33
N LEU A 127 -0.74 8.50 -9.40
CA LEU A 127 0.05 8.39 -8.19
C LEU A 127 -0.88 8.49 -6.98
N ILE A 128 -0.83 7.49 -6.10
CA ILE A 128 -1.54 7.49 -4.83
C ILE A 128 -0.50 7.57 -3.71
N GLN A 129 -0.56 8.61 -2.89
CA GLN A 129 0.35 8.84 -1.77
C GLN A 129 -0.44 8.78 -0.47
N LEU A 130 -0.21 7.74 0.33
CA LEU A 130 -0.85 7.54 1.62
C LEU A 130 0.21 7.47 2.72
N ASN A 131 0.19 8.45 3.62
CA ASN A 131 1.10 8.54 4.77
C ASN A 131 0.37 8.28 6.10
N SER A 132 -0.96 8.34 6.14
CA SER A 132 -1.74 8.10 7.35
C SER A 132 -1.67 6.65 7.82
N SER A 133 -1.74 6.46 9.13
CA SER A 133 -1.95 5.13 9.72
C SER A 133 -3.42 4.74 9.57
N ILE A 134 -3.70 3.77 8.70
CA ILE A 134 -5.06 3.27 8.46
C ILE A 134 -5.34 2.13 9.43
N LYS A 135 -6.40 2.25 10.22
CA LYS A 135 -6.83 1.20 11.16
C LYS A 135 -7.24 -0.08 10.42
N SER A 136 -6.95 -1.23 11.01
CA SER A 136 -7.12 -2.55 10.39
C SER A 136 -8.53 -2.82 9.86
N ASP A 137 -9.56 -2.35 10.55
CA ASP A 137 -10.98 -2.47 10.18
C ASP A 137 -11.35 -1.65 8.93
N ARG A 138 -10.52 -0.67 8.55
CA ARG A 138 -10.75 0.24 7.41
C ARG A 138 -9.94 -0.12 6.16
N ILE A 139 -8.96 -1.01 6.31
CA ILE A 139 -8.01 -1.33 5.24
C ILE A 139 -8.69 -1.94 4.02
N TRP A 140 -9.58 -2.92 4.25
CA TRP A 140 -10.26 -3.61 3.16
C TRP A 140 -11.24 -2.69 2.40
N PRO A 141 -12.16 -1.97 3.08
CA PRO A 141 -13.02 -1.00 2.40
C PRO A 141 -12.25 0.07 1.62
N LEU A 142 -11.13 0.58 2.18
CA LEU A 142 -10.30 1.54 1.47
C LEU A 142 -9.68 0.95 0.20
N SER A 143 -9.21 -0.30 0.24
CA SER A 143 -8.69 -0.96 -0.95
C SER A 143 -9.74 -1.06 -2.06
N GLU A 144 -11.01 -1.30 -1.72
CA GLU A 144 -12.12 -1.32 -2.67
C GLU A 144 -12.43 0.07 -3.22
N GLN A 145 -12.49 1.09 -2.35
CA GLN A 145 -12.70 2.49 -2.78
C GLN A 145 -11.62 2.93 -3.79
N ILE A 146 -10.36 2.59 -3.54
CA ILE A 146 -9.25 2.89 -4.45
C ILE A 146 -9.46 2.14 -5.77
N LEU A 147 -9.56 0.81 -5.73
CA LEU A 147 -9.50 0.00 -6.94
C LEU A 147 -10.75 0.15 -7.81
N ASN A 148 -11.93 0.32 -7.22
CA ASN A 148 -13.18 0.49 -7.95
C ASN A 148 -13.23 1.81 -8.74
N LYS A 149 -12.37 2.79 -8.42
CA LYS A 149 -12.39 4.09 -9.12
C LYS A 149 -11.64 4.08 -10.45
N PHE A 150 -10.75 3.12 -10.67
CA PHE A 150 -9.87 3.10 -11.84
C PHE A 150 -10.30 2.06 -12.87
N ASN A 151 -10.09 2.38 -14.14
CA ASN A 151 -10.17 1.42 -15.24
C ASN A 151 -8.75 0.98 -15.61
N PHE A 152 -8.48 -0.32 -15.44
CA PHE A 152 -7.17 -0.94 -15.58
C PHE A 152 -6.93 -1.60 -16.95
N SER A 153 -7.68 -1.21 -17.99
CA SER A 153 -7.69 -1.88 -19.31
C SER A 153 -6.33 -2.02 -20.01
N ASN A 154 -5.31 -1.24 -19.62
CA ASN A 154 -3.99 -1.20 -20.26
C ASN A 154 -2.86 -1.79 -19.39
N LEU A 155 -3.20 -2.41 -18.26
CA LEU A 155 -2.22 -3.08 -17.41
C LEU A 155 -1.97 -4.50 -17.92
N THR A 156 -0.69 -4.81 -18.16
CA THR A 156 -0.24 -6.09 -18.71
C THR A 156 0.87 -6.64 -17.85
N ASN A 157 1.26 -7.89 -18.07
CA ASN A 157 2.34 -8.55 -17.33
C ASN A 157 3.68 -7.78 -17.41
N SER A 158 3.89 -6.99 -18.47
CA SER A 158 5.06 -6.11 -18.65
C SER A 158 4.88 -4.71 -18.06
N ASN A 159 3.69 -4.39 -17.58
CA ASN A 159 3.31 -3.11 -16.99
C ASN A 159 2.45 -3.31 -15.72
N PRO A 160 3.05 -3.85 -14.64
CA PRO A 160 2.34 -4.07 -13.39
C PRO A 160 2.08 -2.77 -12.62
N ILE A 161 1.12 -2.82 -11.70
CA ILE A 161 0.97 -1.82 -10.64
C ILE A 161 2.13 -1.95 -9.67
N TYR A 162 2.71 -0.83 -9.25
CA TYR A 162 3.73 -0.81 -8.20
C TYR A 162 3.16 -0.25 -6.91
N VAL A 163 3.33 -1.00 -5.83
CA VAL A 163 3.04 -0.55 -4.47
C VAL A 163 4.38 -0.47 -3.74
N ILE A 164 4.72 0.71 -3.22
CA ILE A 164 5.93 0.93 -2.43
C ILE A 164 5.50 1.13 -1.00
N GLN A 165 5.98 0.31 -0.08
CA GLN A 165 5.65 0.38 1.33
C GLN A 165 6.88 0.68 2.17
N SER A 166 6.75 1.62 3.10
CA SER A 166 7.76 1.92 4.12
C SER A 166 7.54 1.05 5.36
N ARG A 167 8.59 0.42 5.88
CA ARG A 167 8.55 -0.40 7.10
C ARG A 167 9.81 -0.19 7.95
N LEU A 168 9.67 -0.45 9.26
CA LEU A 168 10.83 -0.49 10.14
C LEU A 168 11.57 -1.81 9.94
N SER A 169 12.90 -1.79 9.96
CA SER A 169 13.71 -3.01 9.80
C SER A 169 13.48 -4.02 10.93
N MET A 170 13.06 -3.55 12.11
CA MET A 170 12.68 -4.42 13.23
C MET A 170 11.40 -5.23 13.00
N ASP A 171 10.56 -4.83 12.02
CA ASP A 171 9.39 -5.61 11.62
C ASP A 171 9.77 -6.86 10.82
N TYR A 172 11.06 -7.00 10.46
CA TYR A 172 11.57 -8.06 9.63
C TYR A 172 12.37 -9.07 10.46
N VAL A 173 11.93 -10.32 10.43
CA VAL A 173 12.60 -11.44 11.08
C VAL A 173 13.67 -11.97 10.14
N THR A 174 14.93 -11.71 10.46
CA THR A 174 16.07 -12.36 9.79
C THR A 174 16.53 -13.60 10.53
N ILE A 175 17.05 -14.55 9.76
CA ILE A 175 17.95 -15.58 10.28
C ILE A 175 19.20 -14.88 10.84
N ALA A 176 19.66 -15.30 12.02
CA ALA A 176 20.80 -14.70 12.69
C ALA A 176 22.02 -14.57 11.73
N GLY A 177 22.59 -13.36 11.62
CA GLY A 177 23.78 -13.08 10.82
C GLY A 177 23.57 -12.37 9.48
N GLU A 178 22.33 -12.19 8.98
CA GLU A 178 22.12 -11.52 7.68
C GLU A 178 22.23 -9.98 7.71
N PHE A 179 22.18 -9.35 8.89
CA PHE A 179 22.37 -7.91 9.04
C PHE A 179 23.71 -7.55 9.69
N GLU A 180 24.81 -7.85 9.00
CA GLU A 180 26.13 -7.29 9.31
C GLU A 180 26.36 -5.90 8.68
N SER A 181 25.42 -5.42 7.86
CA SER A 181 25.48 -4.12 7.23
C SER A 181 25.18 -2.99 8.22
N LYS A 182 26.13 -2.07 8.40
CA LYS A 182 26.02 -0.85 9.22
C LYS A 182 24.81 0.05 8.88
N ALA A 183 24.13 -0.15 7.74
CA ALA A 183 23.08 0.74 7.26
C ALA A 183 21.65 0.34 7.66
N ASN A 184 21.37 -0.93 8.02
CA ASN A 184 20.00 -1.42 8.32
C ASN A 184 18.92 -0.91 7.34
N LEU A 185 19.28 -0.81 6.06
CA LEU A 185 18.44 -0.33 4.96
C LEU A 185 18.47 -1.36 3.84
N PHE A 186 17.33 -1.90 3.47
CA PHE A 186 17.20 -2.88 2.40
C PHE A 186 15.80 -2.89 1.82
N ILE A 187 15.66 -3.47 0.63
CA ILE A 187 14.39 -3.60 -0.06
C ILE A 187 14.14 -5.09 -0.33
N ARG A 188 12.89 -5.51 -0.12
CA ARG A 188 12.36 -6.82 -0.53
C ARG A 188 11.16 -6.63 -1.43
N TYR A 189 10.81 -7.66 -2.19
CA TYR A 189 9.61 -7.62 -3.02
C TYR A 189 8.71 -8.83 -2.83
N ILE A 190 7.45 -8.64 -3.18
CA ILE A 190 6.50 -9.71 -3.50
C ILE A 190 5.77 -9.30 -4.78
N LYS A 191 5.50 -10.24 -5.66
CA LYS A 191 4.84 -10.00 -6.95
C LYS A 191 3.75 -11.02 -7.19
N SER A 192 2.71 -10.63 -7.93
CA SER A 192 1.68 -11.57 -8.38
C SER A 192 2.27 -12.56 -9.38
N SER A 193 1.69 -13.76 -9.49
CA SER A 193 2.09 -14.79 -10.46
C SER A 193 1.99 -14.34 -11.92
N LEU A 194 1.21 -13.29 -12.21
CA LEU A 194 1.08 -12.69 -13.53
C LEU A 194 2.37 -11.97 -13.99
N VAL A 195 3.25 -11.60 -13.06
CA VAL A 195 4.52 -10.96 -13.38
C VAL A 195 5.56 -12.05 -13.69
N PRO A 196 6.20 -12.04 -14.89
CA PRO A 196 7.07 -13.12 -15.33
C PRO A 196 8.20 -13.44 -14.35
N ILE A 197 8.59 -14.71 -14.25
CA ILE A 197 9.60 -15.21 -13.30
C ILE A 197 10.99 -14.63 -13.60
N ASP A 198 11.37 -14.50 -14.87
CA ASP A 198 12.66 -13.93 -15.31
C ASP A 198 12.68 -12.40 -15.40
N ASP A 199 11.82 -11.73 -14.64
CA ASP A 199 11.82 -10.28 -14.61
C ASP A 199 13.07 -9.72 -13.91
N LYS A 200 13.50 -8.53 -14.34
CA LYS A 200 14.72 -7.87 -13.83
C LYS A 200 14.68 -7.66 -12.31
N ILE A 201 13.50 -7.69 -11.68
CA ILE A 201 13.35 -7.52 -10.24
C ILE A 201 13.95 -8.68 -9.46
N THR A 202 13.76 -9.93 -9.90
CA THR A 202 14.26 -11.14 -9.22
C THR A 202 15.78 -11.20 -9.24
N GLN A 203 16.39 -10.62 -10.27
CA GLN A 203 17.84 -10.48 -10.42
C GLN A 203 18.42 -9.31 -9.61
N THR A 204 17.60 -8.33 -9.22
CA THR A 204 18.07 -7.08 -8.60
C THR A 204 17.90 -7.08 -7.09
N ILE A 205 16.80 -7.64 -6.57
CA ILE A 205 16.47 -7.65 -5.15
C ILE A 205 15.95 -9.02 -4.71
N LYS A 206 16.12 -9.36 -3.42
CA LYS A 206 15.60 -10.62 -2.85
C LYS A 206 14.08 -10.53 -2.62
N PRO A 207 13.32 -11.63 -2.85
CA PRO A 207 11.91 -11.68 -2.48
C PRO A 207 11.76 -11.66 -0.95
N ILE A 208 10.55 -11.38 -0.45
CA ILE A 208 10.21 -11.56 0.96
C ILE A 208 10.18 -13.07 1.27
N GLU A 209 11.02 -13.51 2.20
CA GLU A 209 11.06 -14.90 2.66
C GLU A 209 10.22 -15.15 3.94
N PRO A 210 9.64 -16.36 4.11
CA PRO A 210 9.00 -16.76 5.36
C PRO A 210 9.94 -16.65 6.58
N PRO A 211 9.44 -16.31 7.78
CA PRO A 211 8.04 -16.08 8.13
C PRO A 211 7.53 -14.65 7.84
N ASN A 212 8.32 -13.85 7.12
CA ASN A 212 7.96 -12.47 6.81
C ASN A 212 6.83 -12.41 5.77
N ALA A 213 5.97 -11.40 5.91
CA ALA A 213 4.85 -11.17 5.00
C ALA A 213 4.54 -9.67 4.92
N ILE A 214 4.00 -9.25 3.77
CA ILE A 214 3.37 -7.92 3.67
C ILE A 214 2.12 -7.87 4.56
N ARG A 215 1.82 -6.69 5.11
CA ARG A 215 0.68 -6.48 6.01
C ARG A 215 0.03 -5.14 5.75
N GLY A 216 -1.21 -5.01 6.19
CA GLY A 216 -1.99 -3.78 6.10
C GLY A 216 -2.46 -3.50 4.67
N LEU A 217 -2.50 -2.23 4.26
CA LEU A 217 -3.07 -1.84 2.98
C LEU A 217 -2.35 -2.43 1.77
N SER A 218 -1.03 -2.59 1.82
CA SER A 218 -0.28 -3.25 0.74
C SER A 218 -0.74 -4.70 0.52
N ALA A 219 -1.01 -5.43 1.61
CA ALA A 219 -1.50 -6.81 1.55
C ALA A 219 -2.93 -6.90 1.01
N ALA A 220 -3.82 -5.99 1.43
CA ALA A 220 -5.18 -5.92 0.91
C ALA A 220 -5.19 -5.58 -0.59
N LEU A 221 -4.44 -4.55 -1.00
CA LEU A 221 -4.28 -4.17 -2.40
C LEU A 221 -3.70 -5.32 -3.23
N PHE A 222 -2.64 -5.97 -2.75
CA PHE A 222 -2.03 -7.12 -3.45
C PHE A 222 -3.04 -8.25 -3.65
N THR A 223 -3.78 -8.60 -2.60
CA THR A 223 -4.79 -9.66 -2.64
C THR A 223 -5.90 -9.34 -3.64
N LYS A 224 -6.47 -8.13 -3.57
CA LYS A 224 -7.55 -7.68 -4.47
C LYS A 224 -7.10 -7.62 -5.93
N LEU A 225 -5.93 -7.04 -6.19
CA LEU A 225 -5.38 -6.95 -7.54
C LEU A 225 -5.08 -8.34 -8.11
N HIS A 226 -4.53 -9.22 -7.29
CA HIS A 226 -4.29 -10.60 -7.68
C HIS A 226 -5.60 -11.34 -8.03
N GLN A 227 -6.64 -11.20 -7.20
CA GLN A 227 -7.98 -11.77 -7.47
C GLN A 227 -8.61 -11.20 -8.74
N ALA A 228 -8.37 -9.92 -9.04
CA ALA A 228 -8.85 -9.25 -10.25
C ALA A 228 -8.00 -9.55 -11.49
N ASN A 229 -7.01 -10.45 -11.41
CA ASN A 229 -6.04 -10.74 -12.46
C ASN A 229 -5.28 -9.51 -12.96
N ILE A 230 -4.98 -8.56 -12.07
CA ILE A 230 -4.18 -7.38 -12.37
C ILE A 230 -2.75 -7.61 -11.88
N PRO A 231 -1.73 -7.47 -12.74
CA PRO A 231 -0.35 -7.70 -12.35
C PRO A 231 0.13 -6.63 -11.38
N VAL A 232 0.72 -7.05 -10.26
CA VAL A 232 1.13 -6.16 -9.18
C VAL A 232 2.49 -6.58 -8.60
N ILE A 233 3.32 -5.58 -8.28
CA ILE A 233 4.58 -5.71 -7.57
C ILE A 233 4.52 -4.84 -6.32
N VAL A 234 4.78 -5.41 -5.15
CA VAL A 234 4.97 -4.68 -3.90
C VAL A 234 6.45 -4.64 -3.57
N LEU A 235 7.00 -3.44 -3.45
CA LEU A 235 8.34 -3.16 -2.94
C LEU A 235 8.23 -2.72 -1.49
N VAL A 236 8.94 -3.39 -0.58
CA VAL A 236 8.96 -3.02 0.83
C VAL A 236 10.34 -2.49 1.18
N VAL A 237 10.38 -1.22 1.57
CA VAL A 237 11.57 -0.51 2.03
C VAL A 237 11.68 -0.64 3.54
N TYR A 238 12.64 -1.43 3.99
CA TYR A 238 12.94 -1.63 5.41
C TYR A 238 14.08 -0.71 5.81
N GLN A 239 13.86 0.07 6.87
CA GLN A 239 14.86 1.00 7.40
C GLN A 239 14.81 1.06 8.93
N ARG A 240 15.95 1.34 9.57
CA ARG A 240 16.05 1.37 11.04
C ARG A 240 15.15 2.42 11.71
N HIS A 241 15.02 3.59 11.10
CA HIS A 241 14.32 4.73 11.67
C HIS A 241 13.04 5.04 10.88
N SER A 242 12.05 5.62 11.54
CA SER A 242 10.83 6.11 10.90
C SER A 242 11.06 7.37 10.05
N SER A 243 12.19 8.05 10.25
CA SER A 243 12.58 9.21 9.45
C SER A 243 12.89 8.83 8.00
N VAL A 244 12.60 9.76 7.10
CA VAL A 244 12.89 9.61 5.67
C VAL A 244 14.40 9.56 5.46
N ASN A 245 14.89 8.53 4.74
CA ASN A 245 16.30 8.34 4.46
C ASN A 245 16.67 8.58 2.99
N ALA A 246 17.49 9.60 2.71
CA ALA A 246 17.92 9.95 1.35
C ALA A 246 18.57 8.79 0.58
N ASP A 247 19.28 7.90 1.26
CA ASP A 247 19.87 6.71 0.62
C ASP A 247 18.83 5.66 0.26
N ALA A 248 17.73 5.57 1.02
CA ALA A 248 16.59 4.73 0.67
C ALA A 248 15.92 5.21 -0.62
N LEU A 249 15.76 6.54 -0.78
CA LEU A 249 15.19 7.14 -1.99
C LEU A 249 16.07 6.83 -3.21
N LYS A 250 17.39 7.00 -3.09
CA LYS A 250 18.35 6.68 -4.16
C LYS A 250 18.35 5.19 -4.51
N LEU A 251 18.30 4.30 -3.51
CA LEU A 251 18.27 2.86 -3.74
C LEU A 251 16.99 2.46 -4.50
N LEU A 252 15.85 2.99 -4.08
CA LEU A 252 14.56 2.72 -4.70
C LEU A 252 14.51 3.23 -6.15
N GLN A 253 15.04 4.43 -6.42
CA GLN A 253 15.17 4.97 -7.77
C GLN A 253 16.01 4.05 -8.65
N ARG A 254 17.19 3.61 -8.18
CA ARG A 254 18.05 2.69 -8.94
C ARG A 254 17.37 1.36 -9.26
N ILE A 255 16.59 0.82 -8.32
CA ILE A 255 15.83 -0.41 -8.54
C ILE A 255 14.77 -0.18 -9.61
N LEU A 256 13.96 0.87 -9.51
CA LEU A 256 12.89 1.14 -10.47
C LEU A 256 13.42 1.44 -11.87
N ASP A 257 14.54 2.18 -12.00
CA ASP A 257 15.20 2.44 -13.29
C ASP A 257 15.64 1.16 -14.01
N ARG A 258 16.04 0.14 -13.24
CA ARG A 258 16.49 -1.15 -13.78
C ARG A 258 15.33 -2.10 -14.05
N THR A 259 14.30 -2.06 -13.21
CA THR A 259 13.27 -3.10 -13.15
C THR A 259 11.97 -2.72 -13.84
N SER A 260 11.67 -1.43 -13.97
CA SER A 260 10.38 -0.94 -14.48
C SER A 260 10.56 0.00 -15.68
N PRO A 261 10.51 -0.50 -16.92
CA PRO A 261 10.52 0.35 -18.11
C PRO A 261 9.40 1.40 -18.09
N THR A 262 8.20 1.02 -17.63
CA THR A 262 7.05 1.93 -17.62
C THR A 262 7.13 3.00 -16.54
N LEU A 263 7.58 2.67 -15.32
CA LEU A 263 7.71 3.71 -14.27
C LEU A 263 8.95 4.57 -14.43
N LYS A 264 10.00 4.08 -15.10
CA LYS A 264 11.22 4.85 -15.36
C LYS A 264 10.92 6.20 -16.02
N GLN A 265 9.89 6.28 -16.88
CA GLN A 265 9.51 7.53 -17.52
C GLN A 265 8.84 8.55 -16.59
N TYR A 266 8.41 8.14 -15.39
CA TYR A 266 7.72 8.97 -14.39
C TYR A 266 8.56 9.20 -13.13
N VAL A 267 9.54 8.34 -12.87
CA VAL A 267 10.47 8.43 -11.75
C VAL A 267 11.77 9.06 -12.25
N LEU A 268 11.92 10.37 -12.07
CA LEU A 268 13.07 11.10 -12.61
C LEU A 268 14.14 11.41 -11.57
N SER A 269 15.38 11.54 -12.05
CA SER A 269 16.52 12.03 -11.29
C SER A 269 17.03 13.33 -11.92
N THR A 270 16.46 14.45 -11.51
CA THR A 270 16.76 15.80 -12.03
C THR A 270 17.58 16.64 -11.04
N GLU A 271 18.00 17.84 -11.44
CA GLU A 271 18.61 18.81 -10.51
C GLU A 271 17.68 19.15 -9.33
N LYS A 272 16.37 19.29 -9.58
CA LYS A 272 15.36 19.49 -8.52
C LYS A 272 15.34 18.31 -7.54
N THR A 273 15.43 17.09 -8.07
CA THR A 273 15.51 15.86 -7.28
C THR A 273 16.75 15.89 -6.37
N ASN A 274 17.91 16.23 -6.93
CA ASN A 274 19.16 16.33 -6.17
C ASN A 274 19.09 17.39 -5.06
N LYS A 275 18.50 18.55 -5.32
CA LYS A 275 18.29 19.59 -4.29
C LYS A 275 17.43 19.09 -3.14
N GLN A 276 16.36 18.34 -3.42
CA GLN A 276 15.53 17.74 -2.36
C GLN A 276 16.28 16.65 -1.59
N LEU A 277 17.03 15.79 -2.27
CA LEU A 277 17.84 14.76 -1.61
C LEU A 277 18.90 15.36 -0.68
N ILE A 278 19.58 16.44 -1.11
CA ILE A 278 20.55 17.17 -0.28
C ILE A 278 19.86 17.76 0.95
N ARG A 279 18.70 18.40 0.77
CA ARG A 279 17.91 18.96 1.88
C ARG A 279 17.47 17.89 2.88
N LEU A 280 17.03 16.73 2.41
CA LEU A 280 16.66 15.61 3.28
C LEU A 280 17.88 15.10 4.05
N ALA A 281 19.01 14.90 3.36
CA ALA A 281 20.25 14.45 3.98
C ALA A 281 20.77 15.44 5.05
N SER A 282 20.64 16.75 4.83
CA SER A 282 21.05 17.75 5.83
C SER A 282 20.17 17.73 7.07
N ILE A 283 18.85 17.57 6.92
CA ILE A 283 17.92 17.41 8.07
C ILE A 283 18.25 16.15 8.87
N GLN A 284 18.54 15.04 8.20
CA GLN A 284 18.93 13.80 8.87
C GLN A 284 20.22 13.94 9.66
N ALA A 285 21.24 14.60 9.08
CA ALA A 285 22.50 14.85 9.75
C ALA A 285 22.27 15.67 11.04
N SER A 286 21.49 16.76 10.96
CA SER A 286 21.18 17.59 12.13
C SER A 286 20.51 16.81 13.27
N ASN A 287 19.58 15.91 12.95
CA ASN A 287 18.87 15.10 13.96
C ASN A 287 19.71 13.99 14.59
N MET A 288 20.86 13.62 14.00
CA MET A 288 21.78 12.64 14.59
C MET A 288 22.75 13.27 15.60
N TYR A 289 22.90 14.60 15.58
CA TYR A 289 23.79 15.35 16.47
C TYR A 289 23.05 16.15 17.56
N SER A 290 21.73 15.99 17.66
CA SER A 290 20.86 16.52 18.72
C SER A 290 20.47 15.44 19.71
#